data_AF-A0A928BKV7-F1
#
_entry.id   AF-A0A928BKV7-F1
#
_cell.length_a   1.000
_cell.length_b   1.000
_cell.length_c   1.000
_cell.angle_alpha   90.00
_cell.angle_beta   90.00
_cell.angle_gamma   90.00
#
_symmetry.space_group_name_H-M   'P 1'
#
loop_
_entity.id
_entity.type
_entity.pdbx_description
1 polymer ?
#
loop_
_entity_poly.entity_id
_entity_poly.type
_entity_poly.pdbx_seq_one_letter_code
_entity_poly.pdbx_strand_id
1 'polypeptide(L)'
;MEEHALSDDERLLERLRITQDKELPPMRFLFRIFGKPCFPRGELVAVTGKAKSGKTLFNSLLMACCIRGERCLWYDTEQSEQSTQDILK
;
A
#
# COMPACT_ATOMS: atom_id res chain seq x y z
N MET A 1 16.87 -35.44 20.72
CA MET A 1 15.92 -34.38 20.33
C MET A 1 16.30 -33.99 18.92
N GLU A 2 15.51 -34.37 17.93
CA GLU A 2 15.74 -33.94 16.56
C GLU A 2 15.52 -32.43 16.46
N GLU A 3 16.53 -31.70 16.00
CA GLU A 3 16.37 -30.31 15.59
C GLU A 3 15.38 -30.29 14.43
N HIS A 4 14.17 -29.78 14.70
CA HIS A 4 13.20 -29.56 13.65
C HIS A 4 13.73 -28.43 12.77
N ALA A 5 14.21 -28.77 11.57
CA ALA A 5 14.65 -27.78 10.61
C ALA A 5 13.44 -26.91 10.23
N LEU A 6 13.57 -25.59 10.40
CA LEU A 6 12.55 -24.63 9.99
C LEU A 6 12.29 -24.77 8.48
N SER A 7 11.02 -24.76 8.11
CA SER A 7 10.58 -24.59 6.72
C SER A 7 11.02 -23.24 6.16
N ASP A 8 11.00 -23.09 4.83
CA ASP A 8 11.43 -21.86 4.17
C ASP A 8 10.57 -20.65 4.58
N ASP A 9 9.26 -20.85 4.78
CA ASP A 9 8.34 -19.81 5.25
C ASP A 9 8.66 -19.39 6.69
N GLU A 10 8.94 -20.34 7.57
CA GLU A 10 9.31 -20.03 8.96
C GLU A 10 10.66 -19.29 9.02
N ARG A 11 11.62 -19.64 8.16
CA ARG A 11 12.89 -18.91 8.03
C ARG A 11 12.66 -17.49 7.51
N LEU A 12 11.75 -17.30 6.56
CA LEU A 12 11.39 -15.98 6.05
C LEU A 12 10.76 -15.13 7.16
N LEU A 13 9.81 -15.70 7.91
CA LEU A 13 9.16 -15.02 9.03
C LEU A 13 10.16 -14.61 10.11
N GLU A 14 11.11 -15.49 10.48
CA GLU A 14 12.12 -15.14 11.49
C GLU A 14 13.05 -14.02 11.00
N ARG A 15 13.39 -13.98 9.70
CA ARG A 15 14.14 -12.86 9.10
C ARG A 15 13.34 -11.57 9.07
N LEU A 16 12.03 -11.63 8.90
CA LEU A 16 11.15 -10.46 8.88
C LEU A 16 10.76 -9.98 10.28
N ARG A 17 10.88 -10.83 11.30
CA ARG A 17 10.57 -10.53 12.70
C ARG A 17 11.19 -9.23 13.18
N ILE A 18 10.39 -8.37 13.80
CA ILE A 18 10.86 -7.11 14.40
C ILE A 18 11.23 -7.37 15.86
N THR A 19 12.49 -7.10 16.22
CA THR A 19 13.01 -7.19 17.58
C THR A 19 13.48 -5.80 18.04
N GLN A 20 13.77 -5.64 19.35
CA GLN A 20 14.16 -4.34 19.91
C GLN A 20 15.49 -3.80 19.35
N ASP A 21 16.38 -4.70 18.95
CA ASP A 21 17.71 -4.44 18.40
C ASP A 21 17.72 -4.37 16.87
N LYS A 22 16.60 -4.65 16.20
CA LYS A 22 16.54 -4.65 14.75
C LYS A 22 16.54 -3.23 14.20
N GLU A 23 17.56 -2.91 13.42
CA GLU A 23 17.56 -1.70 12.60
C GLU A 23 16.49 -1.80 11.51
N LEU A 24 15.49 -0.93 11.58
CA LEU A 24 14.45 -0.85 10.56
C LEU A 24 14.94 0.01 9.39
N PRO A 25 14.66 -0.41 8.14
CA PRO A 25 14.97 0.42 6.99
C PRO A 25 14.19 1.74 7.08
N PRO A 26 14.75 2.84 6.55
CA PRO A 26 14.07 4.13 6.56
C PRO A 26 12.79 4.04 5.74
N MET A 27 11.69 4.59 6.29
CA MET A 27 10.43 4.70 5.55
C MET A 27 10.62 5.51 4.28
N ARG A 28 10.12 4.96 3.17
CA ARG A 28 10.03 5.66 1.89
C ARG A 28 8.64 6.21 1.73
N PHE A 29 8.52 7.41 1.19
CA PHE A 29 7.24 8.09 1.02
C PHE A 29 6.99 8.39 -0.45
N LEU A 30 5.73 8.40 -0.83
CA LEU A 30 5.34 8.56 -2.22
C LEU A 30 5.35 10.04 -2.65
N PHE A 31 4.88 10.94 -1.79
CA PHE A 31 4.86 12.38 -2.08
C PHE A 31 4.99 13.21 -0.80
N ARG A 32 5.04 14.54 -0.95
CA ARG A 32 5.07 15.49 0.17
C ARG A 32 3.97 16.52 0.04
N ILE A 33 3.31 16.84 1.14
CA ILE A 33 2.36 17.96 1.24
C ILE A 33 2.94 18.97 2.22
N PHE A 34 3.13 20.22 1.79
CA PHE A 34 3.78 21.28 2.59
C PHE A 34 5.13 20.83 3.20
N GLY A 35 5.94 20.11 2.40
CA GLY A 35 7.24 19.55 2.83
C GLY A 35 7.15 18.29 3.69
N LYS A 36 5.97 17.96 4.24
CA LYS A 36 5.78 16.77 5.08
C LYS A 36 5.64 15.51 4.24
N PRO A 37 6.42 14.44 4.53
CA PRO A 37 6.30 13.17 3.83
C PRO A 37 4.91 12.56 4.05
N CYS A 38 4.29 12.05 2.98
CA CYS A 38 2.95 11.48 2.97
C CYS A 38 2.94 10.19 2.17
N PHE A 39 2.04 9.27 2.53
CA PHE A 39 1.90 7.95 1.89
C PHE A 39 3.18 7.11 1.96
N PRO A 40 3.42 6.40 3.09
CA PRO A 40 4.53 5.48 3.18
C PRO A 40 4.38 4.32 2.18
N ARG A 41 5.45 4.02 1.46
CA ARG A 41 5.54 2.94 0.48
C ARG A 41 5.82 1.62 1.20
N GLY A 42 5.16 0.55 0.76
CA GLY A 42 5.28 -0.78 1.37
C GLY A 42 4.43 -0.95 2.63
N GLU A 43 3.70 0.09 3.03
CA GLU A 43 2.85 0.11 4.21
C GLU A 43 1.37 0.08 3.82
N LEU A 44 0.52 -0.33 4.78
CA LEU A 44 -0.92 -0.24 4.65
C LEU A 44 -1.37 1.19 5.01
N VAL A 45 -2.02 1.88 4.07
CA VAL A 45 -2.53 3.25 4.27
C VAL A 45 -4.04 3.29 4.10
N ALA A 46 -4.74 3.87 5.08
CA ALA A 46 -6.19 4.08 5.02
C ALA A 46 -6.54 5.52 4.62
N VAL A 47 -7.45 5.67 3.65
CA VAL A 47 -8.05 6.95 3.26
C VAL A 47 -9.50 6.96 3.73
N THR A 48 -9.80 7.79 4.73
CA THR A 48 -11.12 7.84 5.37
C THR A 48 -11.83 9.16 5.10
N GLY A 49 -13.16 9.15 5.18
CA GLY A 49 -13.99 10.32 4.90
C GLY A 49 -15.43 9.94 4.61
N LYS A 50 -16.35 10.89 4.76
CA LYS A 50 -17.79 10.70 4.49
C LYS A 50 -18.05 10.29 3.03
N ALA A 51 -19.22 9.72 2.77
CA ALA A 51 -19.66 9.49 1.39
C ALA A 51 -19.60 10.80 0.58
N LYS A 52 -19.23 10.70 -0.71
CA LYS A 52 -19.07 11.84 -1.63
C LYS A 52 -18.04 12.91 -1.20
N SER A 53 -17.06 12.55 -0.36
CA SER A 53 -15.96 13.44 0.03
C SER A 53 -14.74 13.42 -0.91
N GLY A 54 -14.88 12.84 -2.10
CA GLY A 54 -13.79 12.79 -3.10
C GLY A 54 -12.70 11.74 -2.87
N LYS A 55 -12.90 10.74 -1.98
CA LYS A 55 -11.90 9.69 -1.68
C LYS A 55 -11.44 8.96 -2.96
N THR A 56 -12.38 8.52 -3.78
CA THR A 56 -12.11 7.79 -5.02
C THR A 56 -11.33 8.64 -6.02
N LEU A 57 -11.69 9.92 -6.16
CA LEU A 57 -10.98 10.87 -7.01
C LEU A 57 -9.54 11.08 -6.53
N PHE A 58 -9.36 11.30 -5.22
CA PHE A 58 -8.04 11.43 -4.61
C PHE A 58 -7.16 10.21 -4.87
N ASN A 59 -7.70 9.00 -4.64
CA ASN A 59 -6.96 7.76 -4.92
C ASN A 59 -6.64 7.60 -6.42
N SER A 60 -7.53 8.01 -7.31
CA SER A 60 -7.29 7.95 -8.77
C SER A 60 -6.16 8.88 -9.21
N LEU A 61 -6.13 10.11 -8.70
CA LEU A 61 -5.02 11.04 -8.92
C LEU A 61 -3.72 10.47 -8.38
N LEU A 62 -3.78 9.82 -7.21
CA LEU A 62 -2.62 9.20 -6.61
C LEU A 62 -2.05 8.08 -7.49
N MET A 63 -2.90 7.19 -8.00
CA MET A 63 -2.51 6.15 -8.95
C MET A 63 -1.84 6.74 -10.19
N ALA A 64 -2.43 7.76 -10.79
CA ALA A 64 -1.87 8.43 -11.97
C ALA A 64 -0.46 8.99 -11.71
N CYS A 65 -0.23 9.57 -10.52
CA CYS A 65 1.09 10.06 -10.12
C CYS A 65 2.10 8.91 -9.93
N CYS A 66 1.65 7.75 -9.45
CA CYS A 66 2.49 6.57 -9.23
C CYS A 66 2.89 5.84 -10.52
N ILE A 67 2.08 5.90 -11.58
CA ILE A 67 2.27 5.14 -12.83
C ILE A 67 3.54 5.53 -13.61
N ARG A 68 4.30 6.54 -13.17
CA ARG A 68 5.65 6.81 -13.70
C ARG A 68 6.64 5.70 -13.27
N GLY A 69 6.55 4.54 -13.94
CA GLY A 69 7.42 3.38 -13.76
C GLY A 69 6.89 2.28 -12.84
N GLU A 70 5.73 2.47 -12.20
CA GLU A 70 5.14 1.48 -11.28
C GLU A 70 3.87 0.84 -11.88
N ARG A 71 3.60 -0.41 -11.50
CA ARG A 71 2.33 -1.09 -11.81
C ARG A 71 1.33 -0.82 -10.69
N CYS A 72 0.10 -0.48 -11.05
CA CYS A 72 -0.97 -0.24 -10.10
C CYS A 72 -2.08 -1.28 -10.28
N LEU A 73 -2.61 -1.79 -9.17
CA LEU A 73 -3.75 -2.70 -9.14
C LEU A 73 -4.88 -2.03 -8.37
N TRP A 74 -6.04 -1.92 -9.01
CA TRP A 74 -7.24 -1.33 -8.42
C TRP A 74 -8.29 -2.41 -8.19
N TYR A 75 -8.66 -2.61 -6.93
CA TYR A 75 -9.78 -3.46 -6.56
C TYR A 75 -10.99 -2.56 -6.30
N ASP A 76 -11.98 -2.65 -7.19
CA ASP A 76 -13.26 -1.97 -7.00
C ASP A 76 -14.24 -2.92 -6.33
N THR A 77 -14.62 -2.62 -5.09
CA THR A 77 -15.63 -3.37 -4.34
C THR A 77 -16.90 -2.56 -4.06
N GLU A 78 -16.95 -1.30 -4.48
CA GLU A 78 -18.06 -0.37 -4.16
C GLU A 78 -18.94 -0.01 -5.36
N GLN A 79 -18.47 -0.22 -6.60
CA GLN A 79 -19.27 0.11 -7.79
C GLN A 79 -20.05 -1.10 -8.32
N SER A 80 -21.35 -0.92 -8.56
CA SER A 80 -22.13 -1.80 -9.44
C SER A 80 -21.62 -1.71 -10.88
N GLU A 81 -21.81 -2.75 -11.72
CA GLU A 81 -21.35 -2.83 -13.13
C GLU A 81 -21.60 -1.56 -13.97
N GLN A 82 -22.62 -0.76 -13.62
CA GLN A 82 -22.97 0.49 -14.30
C GLN A 82 -21.96 1.63 -14.14
N SER A 83 -21.19 1.70 -13.05
CA SER A 83 -20.35 2.88 -12.74
C SER A 83 -18.87 2.70 -13.06
N THR A 84 -18.39 1.48 -13.29
CA THR A 84 -16.97 1.21 -13.58
C THR A 84 -16.60 1.55 -15.03
N GLN A 85 -17.58 1.69 -15.94
CA GLN A 85 -17.34 1.94 -17.37
C GLN A 85 -16.73 3.31 -17.69
N ASP A 86 -16.81 4.28 -16.79
CA ASP A 86 -16.31 5.65 -17.05
C ASP A 86 -14.86 5.88 -16.58
N ILE A 87 -14.26 4.91 -15.87
CA ILE A 87 -12.86 5.01 -15.41
C ILE A 87 -11.87 4.54 -16.51
N LEU A 88 -12.33 3.68 -17.43
CA LEU A 88 -11.51 3.04 -18.46
C LEU A 88 -11.70 3.60 -19.87
N LYS A 89 -12.46 4.69 -20.03
CA LYS A 89 -12.62 5.40 -21.31
C LYS A 89 -11.59 6.52 -21.47
#